data_AF-A0A3P7K8F8-F1
#
_entry.id   AF-A0A3P7K8F8-F1
#
_cell.length_a   1.000
_cell.length_b   1.000
_cell.length_c   1.000
_cell.angle_alpha   90.00
_cell.angle_beta   90.00
_cell.angle_gamma   90.00
#
_symmetry.space_group_name_H-M   'P 1'
#
loop_
_entity.id
_entity.type
_entity.pdbx_description
1 polymer ?
#
loop_
_entity_poly.entity_id
_entity_poly.type
_entity_poly.pdbx_seq_one_letter_code
_entity_poly.pdbx_strand_id
1 'polypeptide(L)'
;YQYKPIAADSVYPFLLVNIGTGISVLKVDSPSQFQRVGGSSMGGGAFIGLGHLLTSAQSFDELLLMAEKGDHRRCDTLVCDIYGGSYDNLNLPADLIAGSFGKCSRMGKRAA
;
A
#
# COMPACT_ATOMS: atom_id res chain seq x y z
N TYR A 1 -4.22 -24.02 6.73
CA TYR A 1 -5.33 -23.22 6.18
C TYR A 1 -6.41 -24.17 5.70
N GLN A 2 -7.64 -24.06 6.20
CA GLN A 2 -8.79 -24.80 5.67
C GLN A 2 -9.60 -23.85 4.81
N TYR A 3 -9.69 -24.11 3.51
CA TYR A 3 -10.56 -23.37 2.61
C TYR A 3 -12.02 -23.63 3.00
N LYS A 4 -12.77 -22.56 3.26
CA LYS A 4 -14.22 -22.61 3.45
C LYS A 4 -14.87 -21.77 2.35
N PRO A 5 -15.68 -22.37 1.46
CA PRO A 5 -16.40 -21.59 0.45
C PRO A 5 -17.41 -20.67 1.13
N ILE A 6 -17.58 -19.47 0.57
CA ILE A 6 -18.66 -18.56 0.95
C ILE A 6 -19.94 -19.12 0.31
N ALA A 7 -20.99 -19.30 1.10
CA ALA A 7 -22.29 -19.73 0.57
C ALA A 7 -22.82 -18.67 -0.40
N ALA A 8 -23.31 -19.06 -1.57
CA ALA A 8 -23.72 -18.16 -2.66
C ALA A 8 -24.77 -17.12 -2.19
N ASP A 9 -25.64 -17.54 -1.28
CA ASP A 9 -26.73 -16.78 -0.68
C ASP A 9 -26.24 -15.74 0.36
N SER A 10 -24.95 -15.78 0.71
CA SER A 10 -24.32 -14.92 1.73
C SER A 10 -23.21 -14.01 1.19
N VAL A 11 -23.05 -13.92 -0.13
CA VAL A 11 -21.98 -13.14 -0.77
C VAL A 11 -22.17 -11.63 -0.58
N TYR A 12 -23.41 -11.17 -0.43
CA TYR A 12 -23.75 -9.75 -0.31
C TYR A 12 -24.05 -9.35 1.15
N PRO A 13 -23.73 -8.11 1.56
CA PRO A 13 -23.01 -7.11 0.79
C PRO A 13 -21.48 -7.34 0.82
N PHE A 14 -20.77 -6.87 -0.21
CA PHE A 14 -19.30 -6.85 -0.23
C PHE A 14 -18.74 -5.54 -0.80
N LEU A 15 -17.45 -5.30 -0.55
CA LEU A 15 -16.69 -4.23 -1.19
C LEU A 15 -15.85 -4.81 -2.33
N LEU A 16 -16.10 -4.36 -3.55
CA LEU A 16 -15.23 -4.60 -4.69
C LEU A 16 -14.17 -3.49 -4.74
N VAL A 17 -12.92 -3.84 -4.47
CA VAL A 17 -11.77 -2.95 -4.66
C VAL A 17 -11.08 -3.34 -5.95
N ASN A 18 -11.37 -2.62 -7.03
CA ASN A 18 -10.74 -2.85 -8.33
C ASN A 18 -9.47 -2.03 -8.44
N ILE A 19 -8.32 -2.71 -8.55
CA ILE A 19 -6.99 -2.10 -8.65
C ILE A 19 -6.48 -2.28 -10.09
N GLY A 20 -6.47 -1.19 -10.85
CA GLY A 20 -5.83 -1.08 -12.16
C GLY A 20 -4.79 0.03 -12.13
N THR A 21 -4.79 0.92 -13.13
CA THR A 21 -3.94 2.13 -13.13
C THR A 21 -4.20 2.98 -11.87
N GLY A 22 -5.47 3.18 -11.53
CA GLY A 22 -5.94 3.71 -10.24
C GLY A 22 -6.74 2.65 -9.48
N ILE A 23 -7.42 3.08 -8.41
CA ILE A 23 -8.27 2.23 -7.56
C ILE A 23 -9.70 2.75 -7.60
N SER A 24 -10.67 1.86 -7.79
CA SER A 24 -12.09 2.12 -7.54
C SER A 24 -12.63 1.18 -6.47
N VAL A 25 -13.36 1.75 -5.51
CA VAL A 25 -14.01 1.00 -4.44
C VAL A 25 -15.52 1.07 -4.64
N LEU A 26 -16.15 -0.07 -4.84
CA LEU A 26 -17.59 -0.19 -5.01
C LEU A 26 -18.17 -0.95 -3.83
N LYS A 27 -19.26 -0.43 -3.25
CA LYS A 27 -20.14 -1.19 -2.37
C LYS A 27 -21.16 -1.92 -3.25
N VAL A 28 -21.21 -3.24 -3.12
CA VAL A 28 -22.11 -4.10 -3.89
C VAL A 28 -23.11 -4.72 -2.91
N ASP A 29 -24.36 -4.27 -2.99
CA ASP A 29 -25.46 -4.70 -2.13
C ASP A 29 -26.23 -5.90 -2.71
N SER A 30 -26.26 -6.04 -4.04
CA SER A 30 -26.89 -7.15 -4.76
C SER A 30 -26.37 -7.23 -6.21
N PRO A 31 -26.75 -8.25 -7.02
CA PRO A 31 -26.33 -8.34 -8.42
C PRO A 31 -26.66 -7.12 -9.29
N SER A 32 -27.72 -6.38 -8.96
CA SER A 32 -28.16 -5.19 -9.71
C SER A 32 -28.03 -3.88 -8.92
N GLN A 33 -27.59 -3.93 -7.66
CA GLN A 33 -27.45 -2.76 -6.79
C GLN A 33 -26.00 -2.62 -6.34
N PHE A 34 -25.32 -1.62 -6.92
CA PHE A 34 -23.95 -1.28 -6.56
C PHE A 34 -23.69 0.21 -6.76
N GLN A 35 -22.73 0.74 -6.01
CA GLN A 35 -22.33 2.13 -6.09
C GLN A 35 -20.83 2.30 -5.85
N ARG A 36 -20.20 3.22 -6.56
CA ARG A 36 -18.81 3.61 -6.28
C ARG A 36 -18.77 4.48 -5.03
N VAL A 37 -18.23 3.94 -3.95
CA VAL A 37 -18.11 4.63 -2.65
C VAL A 37 -16.78 5.33 -2.47
N GLY A 38 -15.79 5.05 -3.31
CA GLY A 38 -14.49 5.71 -3.23
C GLY A 38 -13.49 5.24 -4.27
N GLY A 39 -12.25 5.62 -4.07
CA GLY A 39 -11.12 5.24 -4.90
C GLY A 39 -9.87 6.04 -4.58
N SER A 40 -8.78 5.73 -5.27
CA SER A 40 -7.50 6.41 -5.16
C SER A 40 -6.83 6.50 -6.52
N SER A 41 -6.09 7.57 -6.78
CA SER A 41 -5.21 7.65 -7.96
C SER A 41 -3.94 6.82 -7.79
N MET A 42 -3.58 6.45 -6.56
CA MET A 42 -2.42 5.63 -6.24
C MET A 42 -2.75 4.14 -6.40
N GLY A 43 -2.91 3.70 -7.65
CA GLY A 43 -3.08 2.28 -8.01
C GLY A 43 -1.79 1.66 -8.56
N GLY A 44 -1.94 0.63 -9.39
CA GLY A 44 -0.82 -0.02 -10.07
C GLY A 44 -0.04 0.91 -11.00
N GLY A 45 -0.71 1.92 -11.59
CA GLY A 45 -0.04 2.93 -12.41
C GLY A 45 0.95 3.77 -11.62
N ALA A 46 0.63 4.09 -10.36
CA ALA A 46 1.55 4.81 -9.49
C ALA A 46 2.75 3.93 -9.10
N PHE A 47 2.53 2.64 -8.79
CA PHE A 47 3.60 1.69 -8.51
C PHE A 47 4.57 1.55 -9.70
N ILE A 48 4.03 1.28 -10.90
CA ILE A 48 4.85 1.09 -12.11
C ILE A 48 5.56 2.40 -12.49
N GLY A 49 4.82 3.50 -12.54
CA GLY A 49 5.36 4.81 -12.96
C GLY A 49 6.48 5.29 -12.04
N LEU A 50 6.25 5.30 -10.71
CA LEU A 50 7.29 5.67 -9.75
C LEU A 50 8.43 4.66 -9.73
N GLY A 51 8.12 3.37 -9.88
CA GLY A 51 9.13 2.31 -9.98
C GLY A 51 10.12 2.56 -11.12
N HIS A 52 9.63 2.87 -12.31
CA HIS A 52 10.49 3.21 -13.46
C HIS A 52 11.24 4.54 -13.29
N LEU A 53 10.66 5.52 -12.57
CA LEU A 53 11.34 6.79 -12.31
C LEU A 53 12.47 6.68 -11.28
N LEU A 54 12.30 5.80 -10.29
CA LEU A 54 13.19 5.71 -9.12
C LEU A 54 14.20 4.56 -9.21
N THR A 55 14.02 3.64 -10.16
CA THR A 55 14.86 2.45 -10.30
C THR A 55 15.23 2.22 -11.77
N SER A 56 16.14 1.27 -12.01
CA SER A 56 16.51 0.85 -13.36
C SER A 56 15.60 -0.23 -13.95
N ALA A 57 14.56 -0.66 -13.24
CA ALA A 57 13.66 -1.73 -13.70
C ALA A 57 12.93 -1.31 -14.99
N GLN A 58 12.78 -2.26 -15.91
CA GLN A 58 12.15 -2.05 -17.21
C GLN A 58 10.81 -2.79 -17.35
N SER A 59 10.43 -3.59 -16.35
CA SER A 59 9.20 -4.37 -16.35
C SER A 59 8.55 -4.43 -14.98
N PHE A 60 7.26 -4.78 -14.98
CA PHE A 60 6.51 -5.00 -13.73
C PHE A 60 7.10 -6.14 -12.89
N ASP A 61 7.51 -7.25 -13.52
CA ASP A 61 8.09 -8.39 -12.81
C ASP A 61 9.44 -8.04 -12.17
N GLU A 62 10.27 -7.24 -12.85
CA GLU A 62 11.51 -6.72 -12.26
C GLU A 62 11.22 -5.83 -11.06
N LEU A 63 10.22 -4.95 -11.13
CA LEU A 63 9.81 -4.12 -10.00
C LEU A 63 9.37 -4.96 -8.81
N LEU A 64 8.60 -6.04 -9.02
CA LEU A 64 8.20 -6.96 -7.96
C LEU A 64 9.41 -7.66 -7.32
N LEU A 65 10.33 -8.16 -8.14
CA LEU A 65 11.55 -8.82 -7.65
C LEU A 65 12.45 -7.85 -6.86
N MET A 66 12.57 -6.60 -7.30
CA MET A 66 13.29 -5.57 -6.57
C MET A 66 12.60 -5.23 -5.24
N ALA A 67 11.27 -5.12 -5.22
CA ALA A 67 10.50 -4.84 -4.01
C ALA A 67 10.61 -5.98 -2.97
N GLU A 68 10.58 -7.24 -3.42
CA GLU A 68 10.74 -8.43 -2.56
C GLU A 68 12.11 -8.45 -1.86
N LYS A 69 13.17 -8.06 -2.57
CA LYS A 69 14.55 -7.99 -2.03
C LYS A 69 14.84 -6.70 -1.26
N GLY A 70 13.96 -5.70 -1.40
CA GLY A 70 14.12 -4.38 -0.82
C GLY A 70 13.93 -4.37 0.69
N ASP A 71 14.37 -3.27 1.32
CA ASP A 71 14.09 -3.00 2.72
C ASP A 71 13.53 -1.58 2.85
N HIS A 72 12.20 -1.48 2.96
CA HIS A 72 11.49 -0.20 3.02
C HIS A 72 11.93 0.65 4.22
N ARG A 73 12.44 0.05 5.30
CA ARG A 73 12.91 0.74 6.52
C ARG A 73 14.10 1.66 6.25
N ARG A 74 14.78 1.50 5.10
CA ARG A 74 15.84 2.42 4.65
C ARG A 74 15.30 3.74 4.08
N CYS A 75 14.06 3.76 3.61
CA CYS A 75 13.43 4.90 2.95
C CYS A 75 12.31 5.52 3.81
N ASP A 76 11.54 4.69 4.50
CA ASP A 76 10.40 5.11 5.30
C ASP A 76 10.81 5.56 6.70
N THR A 77 10.08 6.56 7.22
CA THR A 77 10.12 6.90 8.64
C THR A 77 9.13 6.00 9.38
N LEU A 78 9.61 5.27 10.37
CA LEU A 78 8.82 4.39 11.23
C LEU A 78 8.46 5.11 12.54
N VAL A 79 7.51 4.57 13.29
CA VAL A 79 7.13 5.07 14.62
C VAL A 79 8.35 5.10 15.55
N CYS A 80 9.20 4.07 15.52
CA CYS A 80 10.42 4.04 16.33
C CYS A 80 11.45 5.11 15.95
N ASP A 81 11.48 5.58 14.70
CA ASP A 81 12.35 6.69 14.29
C ASP A 81 11.90 8.03 14.90
N ILE A 82 10.66 8.12 15.39
CA ILE A 82 10.07 9.31 16.02
C ILE A 82 10.09 9.18 17.55
N TYR A 83 9.67 8.02 18.08
CA TYR A 83 9.43 7.81 19.52
C TYR A 83 10.48 6.94 20.20
N GLY A 84 11.47 6.39 19.48
CA GLY A 84 12.50 5.50 20.03
C GLY A 84 12.02 4.07 20.33
N GLY A 85 10.77 3.74 20.00
CA GLY A 85 10.13 2.45 20.25
C GLY A 85 8.68 2.45 19.75
N SER A 86 7.84 1.58 20.32
CA SER A 86 6.38 1.64 20.11
C SER A 86 5.79 2.89 20.76
N TYR A 87 4.64 3.35 20.26
CA TYR A 87 3.85 4.38 20.93
C TYR A 87 2.57 3.78 21.52
N ASP A 88 2.70 3.28 22.75
CA ASP A 88 1.69 2.45 23.43
C ASP A 88 0.38 3.19 23.69
N ASN A 89 0.42 4.50 23.96
CA ASN A 89 -0.78 5.30 24.22
C ASN A 89 -1.80 5.29 23.06
N LEU A 90 -1.33 5.06 21.82
CA LEU A 90 -2.17 4.97 20.62
C LEU A 90 -2.11 3.58 19.97
N ASN A 91 -1.56 2.58 20.65
CA ASN A 91 -1.34 1.22 20.12
C ASN A 91 -0.62 1.22 18.75
N LEU A 92 0.42 2.04 18.59
CA LEU A 92 1.23 2.06 17.37
C LEU A 92 2.52 1.23 17.56
N PRO A 93 2.68 0.12 16.83
CA PRO A 93 3.91 -0.69 16.88
C PRO A 93 5.14 0.09 16.41
N ALA A 94 6.30 -0.24 16.96
CA ALA A 94 7.59 0.39 16.62
C ALA A 94 7.92 0.38 15.12
N ASP A 95 7.59 -0.71 14.42
CA ASP A 95 7.88 -0.95 12.99
C ASP A 95 6.80 -0.42 12.04
N LEU A 96 5.73 0.19 12.58
CA LEU A 96 4.70 0.83 11.76
C LEU A 96 5.29 2.02 10.99
N ILE A 97 4.98 2.11 9.70
CA ILE A 97 5.33 3.26 8.87
C ILE A 97 4.57 4.48 9.37
N ALA A 98 5.29 5.49 9.86
CA ALA A 98 4.74 6.79 10.23
C ALA A 98 4.70 7.75 9.03
N GLY A 99 5.62 7.60 8.07
CA GLY A 99 5.63 8.39 6.84
C GLY A 99 6.44 7.72 5.73
N SER A 100 5.78 7.43 4.61
CA SER A 100 6.41 6.84 3.42
C SER A 100 7.47 7.77 2.83
N PHE A 101 8.63 7.21 2.47
CA PHE A 101 9.81 7.94 1.98
C PHE A 101 10.34 9.06 2.91
N GLY A 102 9.92 9.10 4.17
CA GLY A 102 10.25 10.21 5.08
C GLY A 102 11.77 10.38 5.33
N LYS A 103 12.56 9.29 5.26
CA LYS A 103 14.03 9.36 5.41
C LYS A 103 14.70 9.99 4.19
N CYS A 104 14.10 9.86 3.01
CA CYS A 104 14.61 10.43 1.76
C CYS A 104 14.62 11.97 1.79
N SER A 105 13.70 12.61 2.54
CA SER A 105 13.67 14.07 2.72
C SER A 105 14.94 14.65 3.38
N ARG A 106 15.71 13.80 4.09
CA ARG A 106 16.94 14.19 4.79
C ARG A 106 18.20 13.89 3.98
N MET A 107 18.11 13.11 2.90
CA MET A 107 19.27 12.66 2.13
C MET A 107 20.01 13.81 1.44
N GLY A 108 19.32 14.88 1.04
CA GLY A 108 19.96 16.07 0.44
C GLY A 108 20.65 17.03 1.42
N LYS A 109 20.48 16.85 2.74
CA LYS A 109 21.04 17.78 3.76
C LYS A 109 22.41 17.37 4.30
N ARG A 110 22.98 16.25 3.85
CA ARG A 110 24.31 15.77 4.27
C ARG A 110 25.45 16.17 3.31
N ALA A 111 25.15 16.92 2.26
CA ALA A 111 26.12 17.36 1.24
C ALA A 111 26.24 18.90 1.16
N ALA A 112 26.06 19.59 2.28
CA ALA A 112 26.34 21.02 2.43
C ALA A 112 27.21 21.23 3.67
#